data_AF-A0A317STE1-F1
#
_entry.id   AF-A0A317STE1-F1
#
_cell.length_a   1.000
_cell.length_b   1.000
_cell.length_c   1.000
_cell.angle_alpha   90.00
_cell.angle_beta   90.00
_cell.angle_gamma   90.00
#
_symmetry.space_group_name_H-M   'P 1'
#
loop_
_entity.id
_entity.type
_entity.pdbx_description
1 polymer ?
#
loop_
_entity_poly.entity_id
_entity_poly.type
_entity_poly.pdbx_seq_one_letter_code
_entity_poly.pdbx_strand_id
1 'polypeptide(L)'
;MFAIICPGRPVFLLPDTHLPETHAASVHIQFPGQPFRLLGAISAAKPSAIFRVDAKGLQGVVVVGVSIEEVGSVAARVGEVGVGGGGVKGRQEGTVVLARRIIQDAFNFLSSFAASGASGVGGGEEMVPLKAFRDWWVKFEKKVELDPGFLEREGED
;
A
#
# COMPACT_ATOMS: atom_id res chain seq x y z
N MET A 1 -15.89 25.62 -11.98
CA MET A 1 -14.56 25.03 -12.22
C MET A 1 -14.75 23.51 -12.23
N PHE A 2 -14.82 22.91 -13.42
CA PHE A 2 -15.26 21.51 -13.57
C PHE A 2 -14.06 20.58 -13.66
N ALA A 3 -13.91 19.69 -12.67
CA ALA A 3 -13.05 18.52 -12.76
C ALA A 3 -13.92 17.32 -13.16
N ILE A 4 -13.67 16.74 -14.34
CA ILE A 4 -14.33 15.51 -14.78
C ILE A 4 -13.43 14.34 -14.40
N ILE A 5 -13.87 13.49 -13.47
CA ILE A 5 -13.08 12.34 -12.98
C ILE A 5 -13.90 11.06 -13.15
N CYS A 6 -13.33 10.10 -13.91
CA CYS A 6 -13.73 8.69 -13.94
C CYS A 6 -12.68 7.87 -13.16
N PRO A 7 -13.01 6.65 -12.69
CA PRO A 7 -12.06 5.81 -11.94
C PRO A 7 -10.75 5.60 -12.74
N GLY A 8 -9.63 6.00 -12.12
CA GLY A 8 -8.28 5.93 -12.73
C GLY A 8 -7.76 7.21 -13.40
N ARG A 9 -8.40 8.38 -13.26
CA ARG A 9 -7.94 9.62 -13.92
C ARG A 9 -7.16 10.59 -13.02
N PRO A 10 -6.11 11.26 -13.55
CA PRO A 10 -5.29 12.22 -12.83
C PRO A 10 -6.03 13.53 -12.55
N VAL A 11 -5.64 14.20 -11.47
CA VAL A 11 -6.03 15.60 -11.19
C VAL A 11 -4.93 16.51 -11.71
N PHE A 12 -5.29 17.47 -12.56
CA PHE A 12 -4.37 18.42 -13.19
C PHE A 12 -4.99 19.80 -13.32
N LEU A 13 -4.15 20.81 -13.35
CA LEU A 13 -4.53 22.19 -13.63
C LEU A 13 -4.72 22.38 -15.14
N LEU A 14 -5.69 23.20 -15.53
CA LEU A 14 -5.85 23.61 -16.91
C LEU A 14 -4.69 24.53 -17.31
N PRO A 15 -4.23 24.50 -18.58
CA PRO A 15 -3.06 25.24 -19.03
C PRO A 15 -3.15 26.76 -18.83
N ASP A 16 -4.35 27.33 -18.80
CA ASP A 16 -4.58 28.78 -18.58
C ASP A 16 -4.90 29.14 -17.13
N THR A 17 -4.72 28.20 -16.18
CA THR A 17 -5.00 28.42 -14.76
C THR A 17 -3.75 28.16 -13.93
N HIS A 18 -3.13 29.23 -13.47
CA HIS A 18 -1.99 29.15 -12.56
C HIS A 18 -2.45 29.38 -11.13
N LEU A 19 -2.06 28.47 -10.22
CA LEU A 19 -2.12 28.79 -8.80
C LEU A 19 -1.03 29.81 -8.46
N PRO A 20 -1.35 30.83 -7.65
CA PRO A 20 -0.33 31.68 -7.03
C PRO A 20 0.68 30.81 -6.27
N GLU A 21 1.96 31.16 -6.31
CA GLU A 21 3.01 30.40 -5.59
C GLU A 21 2.80 30.37 -4.07
N THR A 22 2.04 31.33 -3.54
CA THR A 22 1.65 31.42 -2.13
C THR A 22 0.51 30.46 -1.76
N HIS A 23 -0.14 29.83 -2.74
CA HIS A 23 -1.32 28.98 -2.55
C HIS A 23 -1.11 27.57 -3.11
N ALA A 24 -1.76 26.61 -2.47
CA ALA A 24 -1.85 25.23 -2.92
C ALA A 24 -3.32 24.79 -2.94
N ALA A 25 -3.64 23.88 -3.85
CA ALA A 25 -4.94 23.25 -3.92
C ALA A 25 -4.90 21.91 -3.16
N SER A 26 -5.60 21.82 -2.04
CA SER A 26 -5.80 20.61 -1.26
C SER A 26 -6.91 19.76 -1.91
N VAL A 27 -6.63 18.47 -2.10
CA VAL A 27 -7.52 17.51 -2.78
C VAL A 27 -8.13 16.58 -1.74
N HIS A 28 -9.45 16.55 -1.66
CA HIS A 28 -10.23 15.77 -0.72
C HIS A 28 -11.13 14.77 -1.45
N ILE A 29 -11.45 13.67 -0.80
CA ILE A 29 -12.39 12.67 -1.29
C ILE A 29 -13.45 12.37 -0.24
N GLN A 30 -14.68 12.18 -0.68
CA GLN A 30 -15.80 11.78 0.15
C GLN A 30 -16.45 10.55 -0.48
N PHE A 31 -16.55 9.48 0.30
CA PHE A 31 -17.32 8.30 -0.05
C PHE A 31 -18.78 8.44 0.43
N PRO A 32 -19.72 7.70 -0.18
CA PRO A 32 -21.10 7.66 0.28
C PRO A 32 -21.20 7.38 1.79
N GLY A 33 -21.84 8.29 2.54
CA GLY A 33 -22.03 8.16 3.98
C GLY A 33 -20.79 8.44 4.85
N GLN A 34 -19.68 8.91 4.27
CA GLN A 34 -18.46 9.27 5.01
C GLN A 34 -18.14 10.77 4.94
N PRO A 35 -17.35 11.33 5.88
CA PRO A 35 -16.85 12.69 5.79
C PRO A 35 -15.76 12.83 4.72
N PHE A 36 -15.46 14.07 4.33
CA PHE A 36 -14.32 14.37 3.45
C PHE A 36 -12.99 13.99 4.12
N ARG A 37 -12.15 13.31 3.37
CA ARG A 37 -10.78 12.95 3.74
C ARG A 37 -9.80 13.62 2.80
N LEU A 38 -8.80 14.31 3.36
CA LEU A 38 -7.71 14.90 2.59
C LEU A 38 -6.82 13.78 2.00
N LEU A 39 -6.54 13.88 0.69
CA LEU A 39 -5.67 12.96 -0.05
C LEU A 39 -4.26 13.52 -0.25
N GLY A 40 -4.15 14.85 -0.39
CA GLY A 40 -2.90 15.54 -0.63
C GLY A 40 -3.12 16.91 -1.23
N ALA A 41 -2.12 17.46 -1.90
CA ALA A 41 -2.21 18.77 -2.53
C ALA A 41 -1.44 18.86 -3.85
N ILE A 42 -1.84 19.83 -4.68
CA ILE A 42 -1.16 20.28 -5.89
C ILE A 42 -0.80 21.76 -5.74
N SER A 43 0.28 22.19 -6.38
CA SER A 43 0.81 23.55 -6.28
C SER A 43 1.50 23.95 -7.59
N ALA A 44 1.96 25.20 -7.70
CA ALA A 44 2.74 25.62 -8.87
C ALA A 44 4.01 24.77 -9.09
N ALA A 45 4.67 24.34 -8.01
CA ALA A 45 5.86 23.48 -8.06
C ALA A 45 5.52 22.01 -8.41
N LYS A 46 4.30 21.56 -8.10
CA LYS A 46 3.81 20.21 -8.39
C LYS A 46 2.39 20.29 -8.97
N PRO A 47 2.27 20.51 -10.29
CA PRO A 47 0.99 20.83 -10.92
C PRO A 47 0.04 19.63 -11.09
N SER A 48 0.53 18.40 -10.83
CA SER A 48 -0.26 17.18 -10.89
C SER A 48 0.17 16.16 -9.84
N ALA A 49 -0.78 15.32 -9.42
CA ALA A 49 -0.54 14.21 -8.51
C ALA A 49 -1.53 13.07 -8.78
N ILE A 50 -1.08 11.84 -8.52
CA ILE A 50 -1.91 10.63 -8.60
C ILE A 50 -2.14 10.14 -7.17
N PHE A 51 -3.40 9.99 -6.78
CA PHE A 51 -3.81 9.48 -5.48
C PHE A 51 -4.49 8.13 -5.68
N ARG A 52 -3.94 7.09 -5.06
CA ARG A 52 -4.59 5.77 -5.03
C ARG A 52 -5.71 5.80 -4.00
N VAL A 53 -6.85 5.25 -4.38
CA VAL A 53 -8.06 5.25 -3.59
C VAL A 53 -8.64 3.84 -3.63
N ASP A 54 -8.79 3.22 -2.47
CA ASP A 54 -9.46 1.93 -2.34
C ASP A 54 -10.98 2.14 -2.32
N ALA A 55 -11.64 1.76 -3.40
CA ALA A 55 -13.10 1.86 -3.55
C ALA A 55 -13.80 0.48 -3.57
N LYS A 56 -13.09 -0.60 -3.22
CA LYS A 56 -13.64 -1.96 -3.21
C LYS A 56 -14.86 -2.02 -2.26
N GLY A 57 -16.00 -2.44 -2.78
CA GLY A 57 -17.24 -2.63 -2.00
C GLY A 57 -18.06 -1.36 -1.73
N LEU A 58 -17.63 -0.19 -2.19
CA LEU A 58 -18.39 1.06 -2.02
C LEU A 58 -19.35 1.25 -3.21
N GLN A 59 -20.65 1.24 -2.92
CA GLN A 59 -21.69 1.55 -3.91
C GLN A 59 -22.22 2.97 -3.67
N GLY A 60 -22.16 3.82 -4.70
CA GLY A 60 -22.69 5.18 -4.67
C GLY A 60 -21.78 6.22 -5.32
N VAL A 61 -22.16 7.48 -5.20
CA VAL A 61 -21.42 8.61 -5.80
C VAL A 61 -20.25 9.01 -4.89
N VAL A 62 -19.04 9.01 -5.45
CA VAL A 62 -17.84 9.53 -4.79
C VAL A 62 -17.67 10.99 -5.18
N VAL A 63 -17.46 11.86 -4.18
CA VAL A 63 -17.27 13.30 -4.40
C VAL A 63 -15.81 13.66 -4.18
N VAL A 64 -15.22 14.38 -5.13
CA VAL A 64 -13.86 14.93 -5.00
C VAL A 64 -13.98 16.43 -4.75
N GLY A 65 -13.42 16.91 -3.64
CA GLY A 65 -13.37 18.31 -3.28
C GLY A 65 -11.99 18.90 -3.54
N VAL A 66 -11.92 20.11 -4.07
CA VAL A 66 -10.67 20.86 -4.21
C VAL A 66 -10.82 22.19 -3.50
N SER A 67 -9.91 22.51 -2.59
CA SER A 67 -9.90 23.76 -1.82
C SER A 67 -8.57 24.47 -2.04
N ILE A 68 -8.60 25.78 -2.29
CA ILE A 68 -7.39 26.58 -2.51
C ILE A 68 -7.07 27.31 -1.20
N GLU A 69 -5.90 27.05 -0.66
CA GLU A 69 -5.47 27.53 0.65
C GLU A 69 -4.00 27.96 0.59
N GLU A 70 -3.56 28.68 1.61
CA GLU A 70 -2.16 29.13 1.73
C GLU A 70 -1.22 27.91 1.90
N VAL A 71 -0.07 27.97 1.23
CA VAL A 71 0.83 26.82 1.07
C VAL A 71 1.34 26.28 2.42
N GLY A 72 1.60 27.14 3.41
CA GLY A 72 2.01 26.74 4.76
C GLY A 72 0.92 25.95 5.49
N SER A 73 -0.32 26.42 5.41
CA SER A 73 -1.50 25.76 6.00
C SER A 73 -1.78 24.39 5.36
N VAL A 74 -1.64 24.31 4.04
CA VAL A 74 -1.78 23.03 3.30
C VAL A 74 -0.64 22.08 3.62
N ALA A 75 0.60 22.56 3.69
CA ALA A 75 1.76 21.74 4.03
C ALA A 75 1.63 21.11 5.42
N ALA A 76 1.10 21.85 6.40
CA ALA A 76 0.81 21.32 7.73
C ALA A 76 -0.21 20.16 7.68
N ARG A 77 -1.33 20.36 6.98
CA ARG A 77 -2.39 19.33 6.86
C ARG A 77 -1.96 18.11 6.03
N VAL A 78 -1.19 18.31 4.97
CA VAL A 78 -0.65 17.21 4.16
C VAL A 78 0.43 16.44 4.94
N GLY A 79 1.21 17.12 5.78
CA GLY A 79 2.14 16.48 6.71
C GLY A 79 1.45 15.51 7.67
N GLU A 80 0.25 15.87 8.15
CA GLU A 80 -0.60 14.99 8.97
C GLU A 80 -1.22 13.84 8.17
N VAL A 81 -1.58 14.08 6.90
CA VAL A 81 -2.11 13.07 5.96
C VAL A 81 -1.05 12.11 5.43
N GLY A 82 0.24 12.41 5.62
CA GLY A 82 1.36 11.47 5.44
C GLY A 82 1.27 10.21 6.33
N VAL A 83 0.24 10.11 7.18
CA VAL A 83 -0.11 8.91 7.95
C VAL A 83 -1.16 8.02 7.25
N GLY A 84 -1.81 8.47 6.18
CA GLY A 84 -2.88 7.73 5.49
C GLY A 84 -2.78 7.62 3.97
N GLY A 85 -1.75 8.19 3.34
CA GLY A 85 -1.55 8.18 1.88
C GLY A 85 -0.20 7.59 1.47
N GLY A 86 -0.14 6.26 1.35
CA GLY A 86 0.77 5.51 0.46
C GLY A 86 2.15 6.09 0.16
N GLY A 87 2.96 6.35 1.19
CA GLY A 87 4.35 6.74 1.03
C GLY A 87 5.04 6.71 2.39
N VAL A 88 5.98 5.78 2.57
CA VAL A 88 6.83 5.61 3.75
C VAL A 88 6.18 4.96 4.99
N LYS A 89 4.96 5.30 5.43
CA LYS A 89 4.34 4.62 6.61
C LYS A 89 3.76 3.22 6.34
N GLY A 90 3.29 2.96 5.13
CA GLY A 90 2.92 1.61 4.68
C GLY A 90 4.10 0.63 4.67
N ARG A 91 5.34 1.12 4.80
CA ARG A 91 6.52 0.27 4.91
C ARG A 91 6.74 -0.30 6.31
N GLN A 92 6.25 0.33 7.39
CA GLN A 92 6.42 -0.22 8.74
C GLN A 92 5.38 -1.29 9.06
N GLU A 93 4.10 -1.05 8.76
CA GLU A 93 3.08 -2.11 8.78
C GLU A 93 3.39 -3.16 7.70
N GLY A 94 3.87 -2.72 6.53
CA GLY A 94 4.40 -3.60 5.49
C GLY A 94 5.54 -4.47 5.97
N THR A 95 6.50 -3.98 6.77
CA THR A 95 7.63 -4.82 7.23
C THR A 95 7.17 -5.91 8.19
N VAL A 96 6.23 -5.61 9.10
CA VAL A 96 5.65 -6.61 10.01
C VAL A 96 4.78 -7.60 9.24
N VAL A 97 3.96 -7.13 8.30
CA VAL A 97 3.12 -7.98 7.44
C VAL A 97 3.99 -8.84 6.52
N LEU A 98 5.07 -8.28 5.96
CA LEU A 98 6.05 -9.00 5.14
C LEU A 98 6.77 -10.06 5.97
N ALA A 99 7.28 -9.72 7.15
CA ALA A 99 7.93 -10.68 8.04
C ALA A 99 6.99 -11.85 8.38
N ARG A 100 5.72 -11.55 8.68
CA ARG A 100 4.69 -12.57 8.92
C ARG A 100 4.47 -13.46 7.70
N ARG A 101 4.40 -12.90 6.49
CA ARG A 101 4.23 -13.65 5.24
C ARG A 101 5.44 -14.52 4.90
N ILE A 102 6.66 -14.01 5.11
CA ILE A 102 7.91 -14.76 4.92
C ILE A 102 7.92 -15.99 5.85
N ILE A 103 7.59 -15.79 7.13
CA ILE A 103 7.54 -16.90 8.10
C ILE A 103 6.43 -17.89 7.76
N GLN A 104 5.27 -17.41 7.28
CA GLN A 104 4.15 -18.27 6.90
C GLN A 104 4.45 -19.13 5.66
N ASP A 105 5.11 -18.59 4.63
CA ASP A 105 5.60 -19.35 3.47
C ASP A 105 6.63 -20.41 3.91
N ALA A 106 7.60 -20.02 4.75
CA ALA A 106 8.58 -20.93 5.31
C ALA A 106 7.90 -22.07 6.08
N PHE A 107 6.94 -21.77 6.94
CA PHE A 107 6.20 -22.76 7.72
C PHE A 107 5.42 -23.73 6.83
N ASN A 108 4.72 -23.23 5.81
CA ASN A 108 3.99 -24.05 4.85
C ASN A 108 4.92 -25.02 4.09
N PHE A 109 6.12 -24.57 3.73
CA PHE A 109 7.11 -25.44 3.10
C PHE A 109 7.66 -26.48 4.08
N LEU A 110 8.07 -26.07 5.28
CA LEU A 110 8.74 -26.95 6.26
C LEU A 110 7.79 -27.97 6.89
N SER A 111 6.52 -27.62 7.09
CA SER A 111 5.48 -28.53 7.58
C SER A 111 5.26 -29.74 6.66
N SER A 112 5.55 -29.61 5.35
CA SER A 112 5.52 -30.76 4.43
C SER A 112 6.59 -31.82 4.71
N PHE A 113 7.70 -31.44 5.36
CA PHE A 113 8.79 -32.34 5.76
C PHE A 113 8.62 -32.88 7.18
N ALA A 114 7.94 -32.13 8.06
CA ALA A 114 7.62 -32.58 9.41
C ALA A 114 6.77 -33.87 9.42
N ALA A 115 5.93 -34.07 8.40
CA ALA A 115 5.16 -35.30 8.23
C ALA A 115 6.00 -36.51 7.75
N SER A 116 7.17 -36.31 7.14
CA SER A 116 7.98 -37.41 6.59
C SER A 116 9.03 -37.98 7.56
N GLY A 117 9.23 -37.33 8.70
CA GLY A 117 10.13 -37.77 9.79
C GLY A 117 9.53 -38.82 10.73
N ALA A 118 8.28 -39.24 10.54
CA ALA A 118 7.65 -40.31 11.31
C ALA A 118 8.12 -41.70 10.83
N SER A 119 9.41 -41.98 10.98
CA SER A 119 9.93 -43.35 10.98
C SER A 119 11.01 -43.47 12.04
N GLY A 120 10.57 -43.94 13.21
CA GLY A 120 11.46 -44.53 14.20
C GLY A 120 11.42 -43.87 15.57
N VAL A 121 10.55 -44.40 16.42
CA VAL A 121 10.72 -44.54 17.88
C VAL A 121 10.85 -43.24 18.69
N GLY A 122 9.79 -42.95 19.45
CA GLY A 122 9.85 -42.05 20.61
C GLY A 122 9.27 -40.68 20.31
N GLY A 123 8.13 -40.37 20.94
CA GLY A 123 7.55 -39.04 20.86
C GLY A 123 8.53 -37.97 21.35
N GLY A 124 8.48 -36.81 20.70
CA GLY A 124 9.02 -35.57 21.26
C GLY A 124 10.17 -34.97 20.46
N GLU A 125 9.89 -34.51 19.25
CA GLU A 125 10.25 -33.17 18.74
C GLU A 125 10.00 -33.16 17.23
N GLU A 126 9.28 -32.14 16.75
CA GLU A 126 9.09 -31.90 15.32
C GLU A 126 10.43 -31.43 14.74
N MET A 127 11.29 -32.38 14.39
CA MET A 127 12.63 -32.08 13.88
C MET A 127 12.54 -31.69 12.39
N VAL A 128 12.75 -30.41 12.11
CA VAL A 128 12.87 -29.90 10.75
C VAL A 128 14.32 -30.10 10.26
N PRO A 129 14.56 -30.91 9.21
CA PRO A 129 15.90 -31.11 8.69
C PRO A 129 16.50 -29.79 8.20
N LEU A 130 17.71 -29.44 8.66
CA LEU A 130 18.42 -28.23 8.22
C LEU A 130 18.60 -28.15 6.69
N LYS A 131 18.63 -29.29 6.01
CA LYS A 131 18.69 -29.35 4.54
C LYS A 131 17.41 -28.80 3.90
N ALA A 132 16.23 -29.10 4.45
CA ALA A 132 14.95 -28.61 3.92
C ALA A 132 14.87 -27.08 4.00
N PHE A 133 15.32 -26.49 5.11
CA PHE A 133 15.39 -25.03 5.25
C PHE A 133 16.32 -24.37 4.24
N ARG A 134 17.51 -24.94 4.00
CA ARG A 134 18.43 -24.45 2.96
C ARG A 134 17.82 -24.53 1.56
N ASP A 135 17.18 -25.65 1.24
CA ASP A 135 16.55 -25.86 -0.06
C ASP A 135 15.38 -24.88 -0.29
N TRP A 136 14.65 -24.52 0.77
CA TRP A 136 13.64 -23.45 0.74
C TRP A 136 14.26 -22.08 0.50
N TRP A 137 15.30 -21.72 1.26
CA TRP A 137 15.97 -20.41 1.17
C TRP A 137 16.41 -20.09 -0.26
N VAL A 138 17.03 -21.05 -0.94
CA VAL A 138 17.48 -20.89 -2.34
C VAL A 138 16.30 -20.63 -3.30
N LYS A 139 15.16 -21.28 -3.07
CA LYS A 139 13.95 -21.05 -3.88
C LYS A 139 13.33 -19.68 -3.59
N PHE A 140 13.30 -19.29 -2.31
CA PHE A 140 12.80 -18.01 -1.86
C PHE A 140 13.60 -16.85 -2.47
N GLU A 141 14.95 -16.88 -2.38
CA GLU A 141 15.81 -15.85 -2.98
C GLU A 141 15.56 -15.69 -4.48
N LYS A 142 15.52 -16.80 -5.22
CA LYS A 142 15.24 -16.77 -6.66
C LYS A 142 13.85 -16.17 -6.97
N LYS A 143 12.86 -16.40 -6.12
CA LYS A 143 11.49 -15.87 -6.28
C LYS A 143 11.43 -14.37 -5.96
N VAL A 144 12.17 -13.91 -4.94
CA VAL A 144 12.33 -12.49 -4.60
C VAL A 144 13.03 -11.71 -5.71
N GLU A 145 14.10 -12.26 -6.29
CA GLU A 145 14.85 -11.62 -7.38
C GLU A 145 14.02 -11.49 -8.66
N LEU A 146 13.24 -12.54 -8.99
CA LEU A 146 12.41 -12.55 -10.19
C LEU A 146 11.14 -11.70 -10.04
N ASP A 147 10.57 -11.63 -8.84
CA ASP A 147 9.36 -10.86 -8.59
C ASP A 147 9.32 -10.27 -7.17
N PRO A 148 9.76 -9.01 -6.98
CA PRO A 148 9.72 -8.36 -5.67
C PRO A 148 8.33 -8.23 -5.04
N GLY A 149 7.25 -8.41 -5.82
CA GLY A 149 5.86 -8.29 -5.37
C GLY A 149 5.16 -9.62 -5.06
N PHE A 150 5.82 -10.77 -5.18
CA PHE A 150 5.14 -12.06 -5.01
C PHE A 150 4.54 -12.24 -3.60
N LEU A 151 5.22 -11.72 -2.57
CA LEU A 151 4.77 -11.75 -1.18
C LEU A 151 3.47 -10.98 -0.96
N GLU A 152 3.16 -9.98 -1.80
CA GLU A 152 1.95 -9.17 -1.67
C GLU A 152 0.70 -9.91 -2.17
N ARG A 153 0.87 -10.89 -3.07
CA ARG A 153 -0.22 -11.59 -3.76
C ARG A 153 -0.65 -12.91 -3.11
N GLU A 154 0.22 -13.60 -2.39
CA GLU A 154 -0.09 -14.90 -1.71
C GLU A 154 -0.99 -14.77 -0.47
N GLY A 155 -1.48 -13.57 -0.13
CA GLY A 155 -2.39 -13.34 1.00
C GLY A 155 -3.85 -13.06 0.61
N GLU A 156 -4.25 -13.34 -0.64
CA GLU A 156 -5.60 -13.05 -1.18
C GLU A 156 -6.48 -14.31 -1.37
N ASP A 157 -6.08 -15.46 -0.79
CA ASP A 157 -6.91 -16.69 -0.69
C ASP A 157 -7.25 -17.02 0.77
#